data_AF-A0A8G2BN01-F1
#
_entry.id   AF-A0A8G2BN01-F1
#
_cell.length_a   1.000
_cell.length_b   1.000
_cell.length_c   1.000
_cell.angle_alpha   90.00
_cell.angle_beta   90.00
_cell.angle_gamma   90.00
#
_symmetry.space_group_name_H-M   'P 1'
#
loop_
_entity.id
_entity.type
_entity.pdbx_description
1 polymer ?
#
loop_
_entity_poly.entity_id
_entity_poly.type
_entity_poly.pdbx_seq_one_letter_code
_entity_poly.pdbx_strand_id
1 'polypeptide(L)' 'MSPLANWWWHMAGWLVFVVSALFFIAASWRAEDWLAIGGSVTFLIACLVFMVPLFRAWPGRR' A
#
# COMPACT_ATOMS: atom_id res chain seq x y z
N MET A 1 8.16 14.18 19.11
CA MET A 1 8.31 12.94 18.30
C MET A 1 9.18 13.27 17.10
N SER A 2 10.23 12.49 16.83
CA SER A 2 11.20 12.80 15.77
C SER A 2 10.55 12.71 14.36
N PRO A 3 10.84 13.65 13.43
CA PRO A 3 10.36 13.65 12.03
C PRO A 3 10.79 12.44 11.17
N LEU A 4 11.62 11.56 11.72
CA LEU A 4 12.03 10.29 11.10
C LEU A 4 11.14 9.13 11.56
N ALA A 5 10.62 9.20 12.79
CA ALA A 5 9.81 8.14 13.37
C ALA A 5 8.40 8.09 12.76
N ASN A 6 7.78 9.26 12.53
CA ASN A 6 6.51 9.35 11.79
C ASN A 6 6.65 8.84 10.35
N TRP A 7 7.72 9.20 9.64
CA TRP A 7 7.98 8.71 8.29
C TRP A 7 8.09 7.18 8.24
N TRP A 8 8.79 6.59 9.21
CA TRP A 8 8.87 5.14 9.37
C TRP A 8 7.51 4.48 9.59
N TRP A 9 6.66 5.02 10.47
CA TRP A 9 5.31 4.48 10.70
C TRP A 9 4.43 4.55 9.45
N HIS A 10 4.53 5.63 8.67
CA HIS A 10 3.81 5.74 7.40
C HIS A 10 4.28 4.70 6.39
N MET A 11 5.58 4.44 6.29
CA MET A 11 6.15 3.41 5.40
C MET A 11 5.79 1.99 5.84
N ALA A 12 5.87 1.71 7.14
CA ALA A 12 5.49 0.42 7.69
C ALA A 12 4.00 0.12 7.46
N GLY A 13 3.11 1.10 7.73
CA GLY A 13 1.67 0.96 7.46
C GLY A 13 1.39 0.77 5.97
N TRP A 14 2.12 1.48 5.10
CA TRP A 14 2.00 1.33 3.67
C TRP A 14 2.41 -0.06 3.17
N LEU A 15 3.52 -0.61 3.69
CA LEU A 15 3.97 -1.96 3.37
C LEU A 15 2.89 -3.00 3.72
N VAL A 16 2.25 -2.86 4.88
CA VAL A 16 1.16 -3.74 5.31
C VAL A 16 -0.03 -3.66 4.36
N PHE A 17 -0.38 -2.48 3.84
CA PHE A 17 -1.45 -2.34 2.84
C PHE A 17 -1.15 -3.09 1.55
N VAL A 18 0.07 -2.98 1.01
CA VAL A 18 0.45 -3.71 -0.21
C VAL A 18 0.41 -5.22 0.01
N VAL A 19 0.99 -5.69 1.11
CA VAL A 19 0.96 -7.13 1.45
C VAL A 19 -0.48 -7.62 1.58
N SER A 20 -1.36 -6.83 2.20
CA SER A 20 -2.79 -7.16 2.32
C SER A 20 -3.48 -7.23 0.96
N ALA A 21 -3.20 -6.28 0.07
CA ALA A 21 -3.74 -6.28 -1.29
C ALA A 21 -3.31 -7.53 -2.07
N LEU A 22 -2.05 -7.96 -1.95
CA LEU A 22 -1.55 -9.19 -2.57
C LEU A 22 -2.27 -10.44 -2.04
N PHE A 23 -2.51 -10.52 -0.73
CA PHE A 23 -3.29 -11.61 -0.14
C PHE A 23 -4.74 -11.61 -0.64
N PHE A 24 -5.37 -10.44 -0.77
CA PHE A 24 -6.71 -10.36 -1.35
C PHE A 24 -6.75 -10.82 -2.79
N ILE A 25 -5.80 -10.40 -3.64
CA ILE A 25 -5.70 -10.89 -5.01
C ILE A 25 -5.58 -12.42 -5.03
N ALA A 26 -4.69 -12.99 -4.21
CA ALA A 26 -4.49 -14.44 -4.14
C ALA A 26 -5.74 -15.19 -3.64
N ALA A 27 -6.44 -14.64 -2.64
CA ALA A 27 -7.67 -15.21 -2.11
C ALA A 27 -8.81 -15.15 -3.15
N SER A 28 -8.99 -14.01 -3.82
CA SER A 28 -10.00 -13.83 -4.86
C SER A 28 -9.73 -14.70 -6.09
N TRP A 29 -8.46 -14.88 -6.45
CA TRP A 29 -8.06 -15.81 -7.52
C TRP A 29 -8.44 -17.25 -7.18
N ARG A 30 -8.20 -17.70 -5.95
CA ARG A 30 -8.59 -19.04 -5.49
C ARG A 30 -10.10 -19.23 -5.42
N ALA A 31 -10.85 -18.16 -5.19
CA ALA A 31 -12.31 -18.19 -5.15
C ALA A 31 -12.96 -18.04 -6.54
N GLU A 32 -12.17 -17.86 -7.60
CA GLU A 32 -12.64 -17.53 -8.97
C GLU A 32 -13.58 -16.30 -9.00
N ASP A 33 -13.43 -15.40 -8.02
CA ASP A 33 -14.23 -14.19 -7.87
C ASP A 33 -13.57 -13.04 -8.64
N TRP A 34 -13.94 -12.93 -9.91
CA TRP A 34 -13.46 -11.88 -10.81
C TRP A 34 -13.77 -10.46 -10.33
N LEU A 35 -14.85 -10.27 -9.56
CA LEU A 35 -15.18 -8.96 -9.01
C LEU A 35 -14.22 -8.59 -7.88
N ALA A 36 -13.93 -9.54 -6.98
CA ALA A 36 -12.98 -9.33 -5.91
C ALA A 36 -11.52 -9.22 -6.42
N ILE A 37 -11.17 -9.89 -7.52
CA ILE A 37 -9.90 -9.65 -8.22
C ILE A 37 -9.83 -8.20 -8.71
N GLY A 38 -10.88 -7.71 -9.39
CA GLY A 38 -10.94 -6.31 -9.85
C GLY A 38 -10.82 -5.31 -8.70
N GLY A 39 -11.53 -5.56 -7.59
CA GLY A 39 -11.48 -4.72 -6.40
C GLY A 39 -10.09 -4.71 -5.75
N SER A 40 -9.47 -5.87 -5.57
CA SER A 40 -8.14 -5.99 -4.94
C SER A 40 -7.02 -5.41 -5.81
N VAL A 41 -7.09 -5.53 -7.14
CA VAL A 41 -6.18 -4.86 -8.07
C VAL A 41 -6.34 -3.34 -8.01
N THR A 42 -7.58 -2.84 -8.03
CA THR A 42 -7.85 -1.39 -7.92
C THR A 42 -7.34 -0.85 -6.58
N PHE A 43 -7.53 -1.60 -5.49
CA PHE A 43 -7.00 -1.26 -4.18
C PHE A 43 -5.47 -1.20 -4.17
N LEU A 44 -4.80 -2.18 -4.79
CA LEU A 44 -3.34 -2.18 -4.93
C LEU A 44 -2.85 -0.92 -5.66
N ILE A 45 -3.50 -0.54 -6.76
CA ILE A 45 -3.16 0.69 -7.50
C ILE A 45 -3.33 1.92 -6.61
N ALA A 46 -4.43 2.02 -5.86
CA ALA A 46 -4.65 3.12 -4.92
C ALA A 46 -3.54 3.20 -3.85
N CYS A 47 -3.10 2.06 -3.32
CA CYS A 47 -1.95 2.00 -2.41
C CYS A 47 -0.70 2.60 -3.08
N LEU A 48 -0.36 2.17 -4.30
CA LEU A 48 0.79 2.70 -5.06
C LEU A 48 0.71 4.22 -5.30
N VAL A 49 -0.46 4.73 -5.68
CA VAL A 49 -0.67 6.16 -5.93
C VAL A 49 -0.47 6.98 -4.65
N PHE A 50 -0.98 6.51 -3.50
CA PHE A 50 -0.77 7.17 -2.22
C PHE A 50 0.68 7.13 -1.72
N MET A 51 1.53 6.28 -2.28
CA MET A 51 2.95 6.26 -1.97
C MET A 51 3.71 7.46 -2.56
N VAL A 52 3.25 7.99 -3.69
CA VAL A 52 3.91 9.09 -4.41
C VAL A 52 4.19 10.32 -3.52
N PRO A 53 3.22 10.89 -2.78
CA PRO A 53 3.48 12.03 -1.91
C PRO A 53 4.44 11.70 -0.77
N LEU A 54 4.44 10.45 -0.26
CA LEU A 54 5.30 10.04 0.86
C LEU A 54 6.79 9.98 0.46
N PHE A 55 7.09 9.57 -0.78
CA PHE A 55 8.46 9.67 -1.31
C PHE A 55 8.89 11.10 -1.59
N ARG A 56 7.97 11.98 -1.99
CA ARG A 56 8.27 13.41 -2.16
C ARG A 56 8.53 14.10 -0.82
N ALA A 57 7.92 13.62 0.26
CA ALA A 57 8.08 14.13 1.61
C ALA A 57 9.30 13.57 2.37
N TRP A 58 10.25 12.91 1.69
CA TRP A 58 11.45 12.33 2.32
C TRP A 58 12.21 13.36 3.19
N PRO A 59 12.41 13.10 4.50
CA PRO A 59 13.03 14.04 5.44
C PRO A 59 14.49 14.37 5.14
N GLY A 60 15.23 13.47 4.49
CA GLY A 60 16.65 13.67 4.14
C GLY A 60 16.89 14.47 2.86
N ARG A 61 15.87 15.18 2.35
CA ARG A 61 15.98 16.10 1.21
C ARG A 61 15.99 17.57 1.65
N ARG A 62 16.28 17.83 2.92
CA ARG A 62 16.50 19.17 3.51
C ARG A 62 17.90 19.24 4.07
#